data_AF-A0A238LFY7-F1
#
_entry.id   AF-A0A238LFY7-F1
#
_cell.length_a   1.000
_cell.length_b   1.000
_cell.length_c   1.000
_cell.angle_alpha   90.00
_cell.angle_beta   90.00
_cell.angle_gamma   90.00
#
_symmetry.space_group_name_H-M   'P 1'
#
loop_
_entity.id
_entity.type
_entity.pdbx_description
1 polymer ?
#
loop_
_entity_poly.entity_id
_entity_poly.type
_entity_poly.pdbx_seq_one_letter_code
_entity_poly.pdbx_strand_id
1 'polypeptide(L)'
;MFRAILNLFLGEEARIARVVIVQFFVTIALPVAVLLGIPLLIASVSIDLDPRLWQALIAGLVITTGWLTTAIFNELARTRTKSERLRDYHKAIYAEIGTTLASLWDEGRSEAYAAATVARMRDEADFVPFIPRESHDHIYDAILDEIDVLPRQTIDIIVAYYSLIKSISALADDMRGERFLTLPKERQIAVYEDYSEMRRQAFAFGQHALALILAFASGGAEAAQALKDQVNTPAVDRSGP
;
A
#
# COMPACT_ATOMS: atom_id res chain seq x y z
N MET A 1 10.95 22.15 42.37
CA MET A 1 9.73 21.82 41.58
C MET A 1 9.52 22.78 40.40
N PHE A 2 9.56 24.10 40.59
CA PHE A 2 9.32 25.10 39.54
C PHE A 2 10.31 25.06 38.35
N ARG A 3 11.61 24.80 38.60
CA ARG A 3 12.64 24.63 37.55
C ARG A 3 12.46 23.36 36.69
N ALA A 4 11.87 22.30 37.25
CA ALA A 4 11.62 21.06 36.51
C ALA A 4 10.44 21.21 35.54
N ILE A 5 9.41 21.97 35.95
CA ILE A 5 8.30 22.34 35.07
C ILE A 5 8.80 23.26 33.95
N LEU A 6 9.65 24.26 34.26
CA LEU A 6 10.19 25.16 33.23
C LEU A 6 11.04 24.44 32.17
N ASN A 7 11.88 23.47 32.59
CA ASN A 7 12.70 22.66 31.67
C ASN A 7 11.87 21.72 30.79
N LEU A 8 10.73 21.23 31.30
CA LEU A 8 9.75 20.45 30.51
C LEU A 8 9.06 21.29 29.42
N PHE A 9 9.16 22.63 29.48
CA PHE A 9 8.55 23.56 28.53
C PHE A 9 9.55 24.23 27.56
N LEU A 10 10.87 24.17 27.78
CA LEU A 10 11.86 24.97 27.03
C LEU A 10 12.90 24.18 26.20
N GLY A 11 12.99 22.84 26.30
CA GLY A 11 13.88 22.01 25.49
C GLY A 11 13.29 21.51 24.16
N GLU A 12 14.08 20.87 23.29
CA GLU A 12 13.55 20.22 22.07
C GLU A 12 12.51 19.13 22.39
N GLU A 13 12.72 18.36 23.46
CA GLU A 13 11.75 17.39 23.98
C GLU A 13 10.46 18.06 24.49
N ALA A 14 10.55 19.32 24.94
CA ALA A 14 9.40 20.09 25.38
C ALA A 14 8.43 20.44 24.23
N ARG A 15 8.92 20.47 22.99
CA ARG A 15 8.07 20.72 21.82
C ARG A 15 7.10 19.57 21.61
N ILE A 16 7.60 18.34 21.69
CA ILE A 16 6.78 17.11 21.57
C ILE A 16 5.80 17.05 22.74
N ALA A 17 6.28 17.28 23.97
CA ALA A 17 5.41 17.32 25.15
C ALA A 17 4.30 18.37 25.03
N ARG A 18 4.61 19.60 24.56
CA ARG A 18 3.60 20.65 24.33
C ARG A 18 2.54 20.23 23.32
N VAL A 19 2.95 19.64 22.19
CA VAL A 19 1.99 19.21 21.16
C VAL A 19 1.05 18.14 21.72
N VAL A 20 1.58 17.16 22.45
CA VAL A 20 0.78 16.11 23.08
C VAL A 20 -0.17 16.69 24.14
N ILE A 21 0.30 17.61 24.97
CA ILE A 21 -0.50 18.26 26.01
C ILE A 21 -1.63 19.09 25.38
N VAL A 22 -1.32 19.94 24.38
CA VAL A 22 -2.33 20.76 23.70
C VAL A 22 -3.36 19.86 23.01
N GLN A 23 -2.91 18.79 22.35
CA GLN A 23 -3.80 17.83 21.73
C GLN A 23 -4.73 17.19 22.77
N PHE A 24 -4.20 16.68 23.90
CA PHE A 24 -5.01 16.15 25.01
C PHE A 24 -6.08 17.13 25.47
N PHE A 25 -5.72 18.40 25.68
CA PHE A 25 -6.66 19.41 26.14
C PHE A 25 -7.78 19.68 25.11
N VAL A 26 -7.42 19.83 23.83
CA VAL A 26 -8.39 20.17 22.78
C VAL A 26 -9.29 18.99 22.41
N THR A 27 -8.74 17.79 22.28
CA THR A 27 -9.52 16.63 21.81
C THR A 27 -10.28 15.91 22.92
N ILE A 28 -9.84 16.01 24.18
CA ILE A 28 -10.40 15.21 25.28
C ILE A 28 -10.81 16.08 26.45
N ALA A 29 -9.88 16.81 27.09
CA ALA A 29 -10.18 17.47 28.35
C ALA A 29 -11.25 18.56 28.22
N LEU A 30 -11.20 19.37 27.17
CA LEU A 30 -12.17 20.44 26.93
C LEU A 30 -13.56 19.88 26.58
N PRO A 31 -13.74 18.95 25.61
CA PRO A 31 -15.04 18.33 25.38
C PRO A 31 -15.62 17.64 26.60
N VAL A 32 -14.81 16.89 27.36
CA VAL A 32 -15.25 16.21 28.58
C VAL A 32 -15.65 17.21 29.66
N ALA A 33 -14.86 18.26 29.88
CA ALA A 33 -15.19 19.31 30.84
C ALA A 33 -16.47 20.06 30.46
N VAL A 34 -16.70 20.30 29.16
CA VAL A 34 -17.94 20.92 28.67
C VAL A 34 -19.13 19.98 28.81
N LEU A 35 -19.02 18.73 28.34
CA LEU A 35 -20.12 17.78 28.30
C LEU A 35 -20.51 17.24 29.68
N LEU A 36 -19.54 17.05 30.58
CA LEU A 36 -19.77 16.44 31.90
C LEU A 36 -19.57 17.43 33.04
N GLY A 37 -18.59 18.33 32.92
CA GLY A 37 -18.31 19.32 33.96
C GLY A 37 -19.39 20.40 34.09
N ILE A 38 -19.94 20.91 32.97
CA ILE A 38 -21.00 21.93 33.01
C ILE A 38 -22.29 21.38 33.64
N PRO A 39 -22.82 20.20 33.24
CA PRO A 39 -24.00 19.64 33.91
C PRO A 39 -23.77 19.34 35.39
N LEU A 40 -22.59 18.85 35.77
CA LEU A 40 -22.25 18.61 37.18
C LEU A 40 -22.19 19.92 37.98
N LEU A 41 -21.63 20.99 37.42
CA LEU A 41 -21.65 22.32 38.04
C LEU A 41 -23.08 22.83 38.24
N ILE A 42 -23.93 22.72 37.22
CA ILE A 42 -25.35 23.12 37.31
C ILE A 42 -26.08 22.30 38.38
N ALA A 43 -25.85 20.98 38.39
CA ALA A 43 -26.42 20.08 39.40
C ALA A 43 -25.95 20.43 40.82
N SER A 44 -24.70 20.85 41.00
CA SER A 44 -24.15 21.22 42.31
C SER A 44 -24.83 22.43 42.96
N VAL A 45 -25.33 23.35 42.14
CA VAL A 45 -26.04 24.54 42.62
C VAL A 45 -27.54 24.27 42.76
N SER A 46 -28.06 23.29 42.01
CA SER A 46 -29.51 23.02 41.89
C SER A 46 -29.99 21.87 42.77
N ILE A 47 -29.09 20.97 43.19
CA ILE A 47 -29.41 19.72 43.90
C ILE A 47 -28.45 19.55 45.08
N ASP A 48 -29.00 19.40 46.28
CA ASP A 48 -28.24 19.11 47.49
C ASP A 48 -27.98 17.59 47.58
N LEU A 49 -26.86 17.15 47.00
CA LEU A 49 -26.43 15.74 47.04
C LEU A 49 -25.50 15.49 48.23
N ASP A 50 -25.62 14.31 48.84
CA ASP A 50 -24.68 13.82 49.87
C ASP A 50 -23.22 13.94 49.36
N PRO A 51 -22.29 14.49 50.16
CA PRO A 51 -20.87 14.54 49.84
C PRO A 51 -20.26 13.23 49.30
N ARG A 52 -20.74 12.07 49.75
CA ARG A 52 -20.29 10.76 49.27
C ARG A 52 -20.66 10.51 47.82
N LEU A 53 -21.83 10.96 47.38
CA LEU A 53 -22.26 10.86 45.99
C LEU A 53 -21.42 11.77 45.09
N TRP A 54 -21.07 12.97 45.56
CA TRP A 54 -20.12 13.85 44.86
C TRP A 54 -18.76 13.20 44.65
N GLN A 55 -18.22 12.55 45.69
CA GLN A 55 -16.95 11.83 45.60
C GLN A 55 -17.01 10.70 44.58
N ALA A 56 -18.09 9.90 44.59
CA ALA A 56 -18.29 8.81 43.63
C ALA A 56 -18.42 9.32 42.19
N LEU A 57 -19.15 10.41 41.97
CA LEU A 57 -19.30 11.04 40.65
C LEU A 57 -17.97 11.57 40.11
N ILE A 58 -17.21 12.29 40.95
CA ILE A 58 -15.90 12.82 40.55
C ILE A 58 -14.92 11.67 40.27
N ALA A 59 -14.88 10.64 41.13
CA ALA A 59 -14.03 9.47 40.92
C ALA A 59 -14.39 8.74 39.60
N GLY A 60 -15.68 8.50 39.37
CA GLY A 60 -16.18 7.88 38.14
C GLY A 60 -15.83 8.71 36.89
N LEU A 61 -15.96 10.03 36.96
CA LEU A 61 -15.59 10.95 35.88
C LEU A 61 -14.10 10.88 35.58
N VAL A 62 -13.24 10.93 36.60
CA VAL A 62 -11.78 10.86 36.44
C VAL A 62 -11.37 9.53 35.80
N ILE A 63 -11.90 8.41 36.27
CA ILE A 63 -11.62 7.07 35.74
C ILE A 63 -12.06 6.96 34.27
N THR A 64 -13.30 7.37 33.97
CA THR A 64 -13.86 7.29 32.62
C THR A 64 -13.10 8.17 31.64
N THR A 65 -12.71 9.38 32.06
CA THR A 65 -11.91 10.31 31.25
C THR A 65 -10.53 9.73 30.94
N GLY A 66 -9.88 9.10 31.91
CA GLY A 66 -8.58 8.44 31.71
C GLY A 66 -8.66 7.29 30.70
N TRP A 67 -9.72 6.49 30.75
CA TRP A 67 -9.92 5.40 29.80
C TRP A 67 -10.24 5.91 28.39
N LEU A 68 -11.14 6.90 28.27
CA LEU A 68 -11.47 7.55 27.00
C LEU A 68 -10.24 8.18 26.34
N THR A 69 -9.39 8.84 27.14
CA THR A 69 -8.12 9.41 26.69
C THR A 69 -7.24 8.35 26.03
N THR A 70 -7.06 7.22 26.72
CA THR A 70 -6.23 6.12 26.24
C THR A 70 -6.81 5.51 24.96
N ALA A 71 -8.13 5.31 24.89
CA ALA A 71 -8.79 4.78 23.71
C ALA A 71 -8.61 5.68 22.49
N ILE A 72 -8.79 7.00 22.63
CA ILE A 72 -8.63 7.97 21.55
C ILE A 72 -7.17 8.02 21.07
N PHE A 73 -6.20 8.09 21.99
CA PHE A 73 -4.78 8.09 21.60
C PHE A 73 -4.37 6.80 20.90
N ASN A 74 -4.84 5.65 21.38
CA ASN A 74 -4.57 4.36 20.73
C ASN A 74 -5.14 4.32 19.31
N GLU A 75 -6.35 4.85 19.09
CA GLU A 75 -6.97 4.88 17.77
C GLU A 75 -6.24 5.83 16.80
N LEU A 76 -5.82 7.01 17.30
CA LEU A 76 -5.01 7.94 16.52
C LEU A 76 -3.64 7.36 16.17
N ALA A 77 -3.00 6.67 17.11
CA ALA A 77 -1.73 5.99 16.87
C ALA A 77 -1.89 4.88 15.82
N ARG A 78 -2.93 4.04 15.93
CA ARG A 78 -3.25 3.00 14.93
C ARG A 78 -3.42 3.58 13.54
N THR A 79 -4.17 4.67 13.40
CA THR A 79 -4.39 5.34 12.10
C THR A 79 -3.08 5.87 11.52
N ARG A 80 -2.23 6.51 12.35
CA ARG A 80 -0.92 7.02 11.92
C ARG A 80 -0.01 5.88 11.47
N THR A 81 0.10 4.82 12.26
CA THR A 81 0.89 3.64 11.91
C THR A 81 0.42 3.02 10.60
N LYS A 82 -0.90 2.94 10.36
CA LYS A 82 -1.45 2.46 9.08
C LYS A 82 -1.03 3.35 7.91
N SER A 83 -1.10 4.68 8.06
CA SER A 83 -0.68 5.60 6.99
C SER A 83 0.81 5.57 6.70
N GLU A 84 1.64 5.39 7.74
CA GLU A 84 3.10 5.26 7.61
C GLU A 84 3.45 3.96 6.88
N ARG A 85 2.88 2.83 7.32
CA ARG A 85 3.06 1.53 6.65
C ARG A 85 2.61 1.58 5.19
N LEU A 86 1.45 2.17 4.91
CA LEU A 86 0.96 2.32 3.54
C LEU A 86 1.97 3.05 2.66
N ARG A 87 2.48 4.19 3.13
CA ARG A 87 3.48 4.96 2.39
C ARG A 87 4.76 4.16 2.15
N ASP A 88 5.24 3.46 3.17
CA ASP A 88 6.48 2.70 3.12
C ASP A 88 6.34 1.48 2.19
N TYR A 89 5.20 0.79 2.21
CA TYR A 89 4.88 -0.29 1.28
C TYR A 89 4.74 0.19 -0.16
N HIS A 90 3.99 1.27 -0.41
CA HIS A 90 3.92 1.86 -1.75
C HIS A 90 5.30 2.24 -2.28
N LYS A 91 6.17 2.82 -1.43
CA LYS A 91 7.54 3.14 -1.82
C LYS A 91 8.37 1.90 -2.15
N ALA A 92 8.28 0.85 -1.34
CA ALA A 92 9.03 -0.37 -1.53
C ALA A 92 8.57 -1.13 -2.79
N ILE A 93 7.25 -1.32 -2.96
CA ILE A 93 6.65 -1.94 -4.16
C ILE A 93 6.99 -1.13 -5.40
N TYR A 94 6.88 0.21 -5.35
CA TYR A 94 7.21 1.07 -6.48
C TYR A 94 8.67 0.88 -6.93
N ALA A 95 9.60 0.79 -5.98
CA ALA A 95 11.00 0.56 -6.27
C ALA A 95 11.25 -0.85 -6.85
N GLU A 96 10.61 -1.88 -6.30
CA GLU A 96 10.73 -3.25 -6.81
C GLU A 96 10.18 -3.36 -8.24
N ILE A 97 8.92 -2.94 -8.48
CA ILE A 97 8.31 -2.95 -9.80
C ILE A 97 9.16 -2.13 -10.78
N GLY A 98 9.60 -0.93 -10.39
CA GLY A 98 10.43 -0.08 -11.26
C GLY A 98 11.75 -0.75 -11.66
N THR A 99 12.39 -1.46 -10.74
CA THR A 99 13.63 -2.21 -11.01
C THR A 99 13.37 -3.37 -11.97
N THR A 100 12.28 -4.10 -11.77
CA THR A 100 11.86 -5.20 -12.66
C THR A 100 11.47 -4.71 -14.05
N LEU A 101 10.80 -3.56 -14.16
CA LEU A 101 10.49 -2.99 -15.46
C LEU A 101 11.75 -2.56 -16.20
N ALA A 102 12.76 -2.04 -15.49
CA ALA A 102 14.05 -1.70 -16.10
C ALA A 102 14.80 -2.94 -16.60
N SER A 103 14.58 -4.13 -16.02
CA SER A 103 15.15 -5.39 -16.52
C SER A 103 14.34 -5.99 -17.68
N LEU A 104 13.01 -5.84 -17.65
CA LEU A 104 12.11 -6.30 -18.73
C LEU A 104 12.17 -5.39 -19.96
N TRP A 105 12.42 -4.10 -19.78
CA TRP A 105 12.35 -3.09 -20.84
C TRP A 105 13.70 -2.55 -21.23
N ASP A 106 14.18 -3.11 -22.32
CA ASP A 106 15.34 -2.62 -23.03
C ASP A 106 14.89 -1.79 -24.25
N GLU A 107 14.22 -0.64 -24.03
CA GLU A 107 13.89 0.34 -25.08
C GLU A 107 13.25 -0.23 -26.37
N GLY A 108 12.30 -1.17 -26.24
CA GLY A 108 11.64 -1.81 -27.39
C GLY A 108 12.45 -2.92 -28.07
N ARG A 109 13.67 -3.21 -27.60
CA ARG A 109 14.48 -4.35 -28.08
C ARG A 109 13.89 -5.70 -27.69
N SER A 110 13.03 -5.78 -26.67
CA SER A 110 12.46 -7.05 -26.22
C SER A 110 11.53 -7.71 -27.25
N GLU A 111 10.69 -6.93 -27.95
CA GLU A 111 9.80 -7.46 -28.98
C GLU A 111 10.58 -7.90 -30.22
N ALA A 112 11.54 -7.07 -30.66
CA ALA A 112 12.44 -7.41 -31.77
C ALA A 112 13.29 -8.65 -31.45
N TYR A 113 13.78 -8.76 -30.21
CA TYR A 113 14.54 -9.92 -29.74
C TYR A 113 13.67 -11.19 -29.69
N ALA A 114 12.43 -11.10 -29.21
CA ALA A 114 11.50 -12.22 -29.20
C ALA A 114 11.17 -12.67 -30.63
N ALA A 115 10.86 -11.73 -31.53
CA ALA A 115 10.60 -12.03 -32.94
C ALA A 115 11.82 -12.67 -33.64
N ALA A 116 13.02 -12.15 -33.39
CA ALA A 116 14.25 -12.74 -33.91
C ALA A 116 14.50 -14.14 -33.34
N THR A 117 14.21 -14.36 -32.07
CA THR A 117 14.35 -15.67 -31.42
C THR A 117 13.37 -16.68 -32.01
N VAL A 118 12.11 -16.29 -32.22
CA VAL A 118 11.10 -17.13 -32.88
C VAL A 118 11.51 -17.45 -34.32
N ALA A 119 12.01 -16.48 -35.08
CA ALA A 119 12.51 -16.72 -36.44
C ALA A 119 13.63 -17.76 -36.44
N ARG A 120 14.62 -17.63 -35.54
CA ARG A 120 15.68 -18.62 -35.38
C ARG A 120 15.15 -19.98 -34.96
N MET A 121 14.15 -20.06 -34.09
CA MET A 121 13.51 -21.33 -33.74
C MET A 121 12.82 -21.98 -34.95
N ARG A 122 12.30 -21.20 -35.90
CA ARG A 122 11.68 -21.74 -37.12
C ARG A 122 12.73 -22.21 -38.14
N ASP A 123 13.83 -21.47 -38.27
CA ASP A 123 14.85 -21.71 -39.29
C ASP A 123 15.92 -22.73 -38.85
N GLU A 124 16.23 -22.80 -37.55
CA GLU A 124 17.26 -23.66 -36.97
C GLU A 124 16.62 -24.80 -36.14
N ALA A 125 16.63 -26.02 -36.68
CA ALA A 125 15.99 -27.19 -36.06
C ALA A 125 16.49 -27.47 -34.63
N ASP A 126 17.79 -27.33 -34.41
CA ASP A 126 18.44 -27.63 -33.12
C ASP A 126 18.54 -26.42 -32.18
N PHE A 127 18.06 -25.24 -32.60
CA PHE A 127 18.12 -24.05 -31.77
C PHE A 127 17.10 -24.10 -30.62
N VAL A 128 17.60 -23.92 -29.40
CA VAL A 128 16.79 -23.79 -28.18
C VAL A 128 17.13 -22.46 -27.52
N PRO A 129 16.15 -21.57 -27.27
CA PRO A 129 16.42 -20.29 -26.65
C PRO A 129 16.84 -20.47 -25.19
N PHE A 130 17.77 -19.63 -24.73
CA PHE A 130 18.08 -19.54 -23.32
C PHE A 130 16.95 -18.83 -22.58
N ILE A 131 16.35 -19.50 -21.59
CA ILE A 131 15.29 -18.94 -20.76
C ILE A 131 15.88 -18.51 -19.40
N PRO A 132 16.00 -17.20 -19.12
CA PRO A 132 16.54 -16.73 -17.85
C PRO A 132 15.57 -17.05 -16.72
N ARG A 133 16.12 -17.38 -15.55
CA ARG A 133 15.35 -17.42 -14.31
C ARG A 133 15.34 -16.02 -13.71
N GLU A 134 14.17 -15.42 -13.65
CA GLU A 134 13.93 -14.11 -13.09
C GLU A 134 13.20 -14.28 -11.75
N SER A 135 13.62 -13.58 -10.70
CA SER A 135 12.90 -13.51 -9.41
C SER A 135 12.93 -12.07 -8.95
N HIS A 136 11.74 -11.49 -8.82
CA HIS A 136 11.54 -10.05 -8.66
C HIS A 136 10.37 -9.74 -7.72
N ASP A 137 10.13 -10.60 -6.74
CA ASP A 137 8.94 -10.61 -5.87
C ASP A 137 9.27 -10.62 -4.37
N HIS A 138 10.51 -10.31 -3.99
CA HIS A 138 10.99 -10.40 -2.60
C HIS A 138 10.26 -9.45 -1.65
N ILE A 139 10.02 -8.21 -2.08
CA ILE A 139 9.32 -7.21 -1.27
C ILE A 139 7.83 -7.57 -1.18
N TYR A 140 7.22 -7.94 -2.30
CA TYR A 140 5.81 -8.36 -2.31
C TYR A 140 5.55 -9.56 -1.40
N ASP A 141 6.39 -10.59 -1.45
CA ASP A 141 6.26 -11.76 -0.60
C ASP A 141 6.44 -11.41 0.89
N ALA A 142 7.34 -10.48 1.21
CA ALA A 142 7.57 -10.04 2.58
C ALA A 142 6.40 -9.24 3.19
N ILE A 143 5.51 -8.68 2.38
CA ILE A 143 4.38 -7.84 2.85
C ILE A 143 3.01 -8.51 2.66
N LEU A 144 2.97 -9.75 2.15
CA LEU A 144 1.72 -10.43 1.80
C LEU A 144 0.78 -10.59 3.01
N ASP A 145 1.33 -10.82 4.20
CA ASP A 145 0.58 -10.93 5.45
C ASP A 145 -0.03 -9.60 5.91
N GLU A 146 0.46 -8.46 5.39
CA GLU A 146 -0.01 -7.10 5.69
C GLU A 146 -0.61 -6.42 4.45
N ILE A 147 -1.07 -7.20 3.46
CA ILE A 147 -1.61 -6.68 2.21
C ILE A 147 -2.90 -5.86 2.41
N ASP A 148 -3.58 -6.04 3.55
CA ASP A 148 -4.77 -5.29 3.98
C ASP A 148 -4.47 -3.79 4.26
N VAL A 149 -3.19 -3.43 4.35
CA VAL A 149 -2.73 -2.04 4.42
C VAL A 149 -2.88 -1.33 3.07
N LEU A 150 -2.81 -2.06 1.94
CA LEU A 150 -2.91 -1.47 0.60
C LEU A 150 -4.32 -0.97 0.29
N PRO A 151 -4.44 0.18 -0.40
CA PRO A 151 -5.73 0.76 -0.75
C PRO A 151 -6.33 0.00 -1.93
N ARG A 152 -7.66 -0.02 -1.98
CA ARG A 152 -8.44 -0.68 -3.04
C ARG A 152 -8.08 -0.20 -4.45
N GLN A 153 -7.62 1.04 -4.58
CA GLN A 153 -7.23 1.63 -5.87
C GLN A 153 -6.00 0.94 -6.45
N THR A 154 -5.03 0.55 -5.63
CA THR A 154 -3.74 0.00 -6.10
C THR A 154 -3.61 -1.51 -5.94
N ILE A 155 -4.31 -2.11 -4.98
CA ILE A 155 -4.14 -3.54 -4.65
C ILE A 155 -4.42 -4.46 -5.84
N ASP A 156 -5.49 -4.19 -6.62
CA ASP A 156 -5.91 -5.05 -7.73
C ASP A 156 -4.80 -5.20 -8.78
N ILE A 157 -4.19 -4.09 -9.22
CA ILE A 157 -3.15 -4.13 -10.25
C ILE A 157 -1.83 -4.70 -9.70
N ILE A 158 -1.50 -4.40 -8.43
CA ILE A 158 -0.30 -4.93 -7.79
C ILE A 158 -0.39 -6.46 -7.72
N VAL A 159 -1.53 -6.99 -7.26
CA VAL A 159 -1.78 -8.43 -7.21
C VAL A 159 -1.77 -9.05 -8.61
N ALA A 160 -2.39 -8.41 -9.60
CA ALA A 160 -2.39 -8.89 -10.99
C ALA A 160 -0.97 -8.95 -11.58
N TYR A 161 -0.15 -7.92 -11.33
CA TYR A 161 1.25 -7.87 -11.74
C TYR A 161 2.06 -9.02 -11.11
N TYR A 162 2.06 -9.17 -9.78
CA TYR A 162 2.86 -10.21 -9.13
C TYR A 162 2.35 -11.63 -9.41
N SER A 163 1.03 -11.82 -9.58
CA SER A 163 0.48 -13.10 -10.03
C SER A 163 0.98 -13.49 -11.41
N LEU A 164 1.11 -12.51 -12.32
CA LEU A 164 1.67 -12.72 -13.64
C LEU A 164 3.18 -12.99 -13.58
N ILE A 165 3.95 -12.27 -12.75
CA ILE A 165 5.39 -12.55 -12.53
C ILE A 165 5.61 -13.98 -12.03
N LYS A 166 4.80 -14.46 -11.08
CA LYS A 166 4.86 -15.85 -10.60
C LYS A 166 4.51 -16.86 -11.69
N SER A 167 3.52 -16.55 -12.53
CA SER A 167 3.15 -17.39 -13.67
C SER A 167 4.26 -17.46 -14.73
N ILE A 168 4.92 -16.33 -15.02
CA ILE A 168 6.09 -16.27 -15.91
C ILE A 168 7.24 -17.10 -15.35
N SER A 169 7.50 -16.99 -14.05
CA SER A 169 8.58 -17.72 -13.37
C SER A 169 8.34 -19.23 -13.41
N ALA A 170 7.11 -19.68 -13.14
CA ALA A 170 6.72 -21.09 -13.26
C ALA A 170 6.87 -21.61 -14.70
N LEU A 171 6.41 -20.84 -15.69
CA LEU A 171 6.55 -21.20 -17.10
C LEU A 171 8.03 -21.27 -17.51
N ALA A 172 8.86 -20.33 -17.03
CA ALA A 172 10.29 -20.34 -17.28
C ALA A 172 10.96 -21.61 -16.72
N ASP A 173 10.58 -22.05 -15.51
CA ASP A 173 11.09 -23.29 -14.94
C ASP A 173 10.64 -24.52 -15.75
N ASP A 174 9.39 -24.55 -16.23
CA ASP A 174 8.90 -25.62 -17.11
C ASP A 174 9.66 -25.67 -18.46
N MET A 175 9.92 -24.51 -19.07
CA MET A 175 10.67 -24.40 -20.32
C MET A 175 12.15 -24.79 -20.17
N ARG A 176 12.71 -24.64 -18.97
CA ARG A 176 14.09 -25.07 -18.65
C ARG A 176 14.19 -26.57 -18.38
N GLY A 177 13.07 -27.26 -18.18
CA GLY A 177 13.03 -28.70 -17.92
C GLY A 177 13.26 -29.54 -19.18
N GLU A 178 13.71 -30.80 -18.99
CA GLU A 178 13.96 -31.74 -20.09
C GLU A 178 12.71 -31.98 -20.95
N ARG A 179 11.52 -31.94 -20.34
CA ARG A 179 10.25 -32.15 -21.04
C ARG A 179 10.03 -31.14 -22.16
N PHE A 180 10.44 -29.88 -21.98
CA PHE A 180 10.32 -28.85 -23.02
C PHE A 180 11.13 -29.22 -24.28
N LEU A 181 12.34 -29.74 -24.10
CA LEU A 181 13.24 -30.18 -25.18
C LEU A 181 12.64 -31.33 -26.00
N THR A 182 11.78 -32.15 -25.40
CA THR A 182 11.12 -33.28 -26.07
C THR A 182 9.85 -32.90 -26.84
N LEU A 183 9.37 -31.65 -26.70
CA LEU A 183 8.16 -31.21 -27.40
C LEU A 183 8.44 -31.05 -28.91
N PRO A 184 7.42 -31.27 -29.78
CA PRO A 184 7.51 -30.87 -31.18
C PRO A 184 7.89 -29.40 -31.33
N LYS A 185 8.63 -29.05 -32.38
CA LYS A 185 9.18 -27.71 -32.56
C LYS A 185 8.09 -26.63 -32.58
N GLU A 186 6.96 -26.92 -33.21
CA GLU A 186 5.80 -26.03 -33.28
C GLU A 186 5.25 -25.70 -31.88
N ARG A 187 5.26 -26.69 -30.97
CA ARG A 187 4.85 -26.51 -29.57
C ARG A 187 5.87 -25.70 -28.79
N GLN A 188 7.17 -25.92 -29.02
CA GLN A 188 8.22 -25.13 -28.36
C GLN A 188 8.11 -23.65 -28.75
N ILE A 189 7.86 -23.37 -30.04
CA ILE A 189 7.64 -22.02 -30.56
C ILE A 189 6.41 -21.38 -29.91
N ALA A 190 5.26 -22.06 -29.91
CA ALA A 190 4.03 -21.53 -29.32
C ALA A 190 4.21 -21.19 -27.83
N VAL A 191 4.86 -22.07 -27.05
CA VAL A 191 5.14 -21.81 -25.63
C VAL A 191 6.10 -20.63 -25.44
N TYR A 192 7.09 -20.46 -26.31
CA TYR A 192 7.99 -19.30 -26.26
C TYR A 192 7.27 -17.99 -26.62
N GLU A 193 6.37 -18.02 -27.61
CA GLU A 193 5.51 -16.89 -27.98
C GLU A 193 4.62 -16.49 -26.80
N ASP A 194 3.96 -17.45 -26.14
CA ASP A 194 3.17 -17.23 -24.92
C ASP A 194 4.02 -16.61 -23.80
N TYR A 195 5.22 -17.15 -23.56
CA TYR A 195 6.16 -16.62 -22.57
C TYR A 195 6.54 -15.15 -22.86
N SER A 196 6.82 -14.83 -24.12
CA SER A 196 7.13 -13.46 -24.53
C SER A 196 5.95 -12.51 -24.34
N GLU A 197 4.74 -12.94 -24.71
CA GLU A 197 3.52 -12.15 -24.53
C GLU A 197 3.21 -11.90 -23.05
N MET A 198 3.39 -12.91 -22.19
CA MET A 198 3.23 -12.75 -20.75
C MET A 198 4.20 -11.69 -20.19
N ARG A 199 5.46 -11.67 -20.64
CA ARG A 199 6.43 -10.62 -20.24
C ARG A 199 6.01 -9.24 -20.71
N ARG A 200 5.50 -9.11 -21.94
CA ARG A 200 4.94 -7.85 -22.46
C ARG A 200 3.74 -7.38 -21.62
N GLN A 201 2.85 -8.30 -21.24
CA GLN A 201 1.72 -8.00 -20.38
C GLN A 201 2.15 -7.61 -18.96
N ALA A 202 3.16 -8.28 -18.39
CA ALA A 202 3.73 -7.93 -17.09
C ALA A 202 4.32 -6.52 -17.10
N PHE A 203 4.98 -6.14 -18.19
CA PHE A 203 5.46 -4.77 -18.38
C PHE A 203 4.31 -3.76 -18.34
N ALA A 204 3.23 -4.00 -19.08
CA ALA A 204 2.05 -3.13 -19.08
C ALA A 204 1.39 -3.03 -17.69
N PHE A 205 1.24 -4.16 -16.98
CA PHE A 205 0.70 -4.17 -15.62
C PHE A 205 1.59 -3.42 -14.63
N GLY A 206 2.92 -3.59 -14.72
CA GLY A 206 3.85 -2.86 -13.88
C GLY A 206 3.80 -1.36 -14.15
N GLN A 207 3.74 -0.92 -15.40
CA GLN A 207 3.57 0.50 -15.72
C GLN A 207 2.29 1.07 -15.11
N HIS A 208 1.19 0.34 -15.23
CA HIS A 208 -0.10 0.74 -14.65
C HIS A 208 -0.04 0.79 -13.12
N ALA A 209 0.62 -0.17 -12.47
CA ALA A 209 0.85 -0.18 -11.03
C ALA A 209 1.68 1.02 -10.57
N LEU A 210 2.80 1.32 -11.25
CA LEU A 210 3.62 2.50 -10.94
C LEU A 210 2.84 3.80 -11.10
N ALA A 211 2.04 3.93 -12.16
CA ALA A 211 1.21 5.11 -12.39
C ALA A 211 0.16 5.30 -11.29
N LEU A 212 -0.53 4.23 -10.87
CA LEU A 212 -1.51 4.29 -9.79
C LEU A 212 -0.88 4.59 -8.42
N ILE A 213 0.27 3.99 -8.11
CA ILE A 213 1.01 4.30 -6.87
C ILE A 213 1.44 5.76 -6.86
N LEU A 214 1.93 6.29 -7.99
CA LEU A 214 2.33 7.69 -8.10
C LEU A 214 1.14 8.66 -7.98
N ALA A 215 0.01 8.34 -8.63
CA ALA A 215 -1.23 9.11 -8.50
C ALA A 215 -1.72 9.10 -7.04
N PHE A 216 -1.65 7.96 -6.35
CA PHE A 216 -2.00 7.87 -4.94
C PHE A 216 -1.05 8.70 -4.06
N ALA A 217 0.25 8.64 -4.31
CA ALA A 217 1.24 9.39 -3.53
C ALA A 217 1.09 10.92 -3.70
N SER A 218 0.64 11.38 -4.87
CA SER A 218 0.51 12.81 -5.19
C SER A 218 -0.84 13.43 -4.82
N GLY A 219 -1.94 12.68 -4.97
CA GLY A 219 -3.30 13.20 -4.76
C GLY A 219 -4.22 12.27 -3.97
N GLY A 220 -3.67 11.25 -3.30
CA GLY A 220 -4.42 10.32 -2.47
C GLY A 220 -5.36 9.40 -3.25
N ALA A 221 -6.34 8.86 -2.54
CA ALA A 221 -7.28 7.88 -3.11
C ALA A 221 -8.08 8.43 -4.30
N GLU A 222 -8.45 9.71 -4.28
CA GLU A 222 -9.23 10.35 -5.35
C GLU A 222 -8.44 10.43 -6.66
N ALA A 223 -7.17 10.85 -6.61
CA ALA A 223 -6.33 10.93 -7.80
C ALA A 223 -6.07 9.54 -8.41
N ALA A 224 -5.81 8.53 -7.57
CA ALA A 224 -5.66 7.16 -8.04
C ALA A 224 -6.96 6.60 -8.63
N GLN A 225 -8.12 6.91 -8.04
CA GLN A 225 -9.42 6.49 -8.56
C GLN A 225 -9.71 7.14 -9.92
N ALA A 226 -9.46 8.44 -10.06
CA ALA A 226 -9.65 9.15 -11.32
C ALA A 226 -8.80 8.55 -12.46
N LEU A 227 -7.55 8.18 -12.16
CA LEU A 227 -6.69 7.49 -13.13
C LEU A 227 -7.23 6.09 -13.48
N LYS A 228 -7.70 5.33 -12.48
CA LYS A 228 -8.32 4.00 -12.69
C LYS A 228 -9.55 4.09 -13.58
N ASP A 229 -10.39 5.10 -13.39
CA ASP A 229 -11.62 5.29 -14.15
C ASP A 229 -11.35 5.77 -15.60
N GLN A 230 -10.31 6.58 -15.82
CA GLN A 230 -9.88 6.97 -17.16
C GLN A 230 -9.44 5.77 -18.00
N VAL A 231 -8.75 4.80 -17.40
CA VAL A 231 -8.30 3.60 -18.10
C VAL A 231 -9.44 2.61 -18.34
N ASN A 232 -10.41 2.54 -17.43
CA ASN A 232 -11.57 1.65 -17.55
C ASN A 232 -12.70 2.21 -18.43
N THR A 233 -12.69 3.51 -18.76
CA THR A 233 -13.64 4.08 -19.71
C THR A 233 -13.11 3.80 -21.12
N PRO A 234 -13.72 2.91 -21.91
CA PRO A 234 -13.34 2.76 -23.31
C PRO A 234 -13.53 4.13 -23.95
N ALA A 235 -12.56 4.58 -24.75
CA ALA A 235 -12.77 5.69 -25.65
C ALA A 235 -14.07 5.39 -26.42
N VAL A 236 -15.13 6.15 -26.11
CA VAL A 236 -16.39 6.10 -26.82
C VAL A 236 -16.06 6.23 -28.30
N ASP A 237 -16.32 5.14 -29.00
CA ASP A 237 -16.37 4.96 -30.44
C ASP A 237 -16.38 6.29 -31.20
N ARG A 238 -15.18 6.78 -31.56
CA ARG A 238 -15.02 7.80 -32.60
C ARG A 238 -14.88 7.09 -33.93
N SER A 239 -15.88 6.32 -34.31
CA SER A 239 -16.05 5.81 -35.66
C SER A 239 -17.54 5.73 -36.00
N GLY A 240 -18.09 6.87 -36.43
CA GLY A 240 -19.25 6.89 -37.31
C GLY A 240 -19.92 8.27 -37.38
N PRO A 241 -20.59 8.61 -38.50
CA PRO A 241 -20.69 7.90 -39.78
C PRO A 241 -19.69 8.40 -40.85
#